data_AF-A0A529PRE2-F1
#
_entry.id   AF-A0A529PRE2-F1
#
_cell.length_a   1.000
_cell.length_b   1.000
_cell.length_c   1.000
_cell.angle_alpha   90.00
_cell.angle_beta   90.00
_cell.angle_gamma   90.00
#
_symmetry.space_group_name_H-M   'P 1'
#
loop_
_entity.id
_entity.type
_entity.pdbx_description
1 polymer ?
#
loop_
_entity_poly.entity_id
_entity_poly.type
_entity_poly.pdbx_seq_one_letter_code
_entity_poly.pdbx_strand_id
1 'polypeptide(L)'
;MAEPFAYQSQPVQSEQQPPNTQFEDERAAMGGESIKQAMRAVVGELQSEANRRVGLRQAIETRWIEDLEQYHSKYDSETEKNLVAEERSRLFINLTRPKTNAMGARFKDLLFPTDEKNWGIKPTPVPRLTEQAEKAASMVRELEQQALQAQQQASAQPQEGQQDPAQAQQQQPDPAKQQQAQALQQQAQAAKEALGKLNAVLEEGRRRCVLMGETIDDQLTECGYQSISRDQIDWAMKIGTGVVKGPITGDRMRRGWK
;
A
#
# COMPACT_ATOMS: atom_id res chain seq x y z
N MET A 1 -86.06 71.24 6.56
CA MET A 1 -85.84 69.92 5.91
C MET A 1 -84.88 70.13 4.76
N ALA A 2 -83.59 69.95 5.01
CA ALA A 2 -82.54 69.80 4.01
C ALA A 2 -81.28 69.34 4.75
N GLU A 3 -80.86 68.09 4.56
CA GLU A 3 -79.51 67.66 4.90
C GLU A 3 -78.75 67.38 3.60
N PRO A 4 -77.46 67.76 3.51
CA PRO A 4 -76.76 67.93 2.25
C PRO A 4 -76.11 66.63 1.74
N PHE A 5 -76.07 66.53 0.41
CA PHE A 5 -75.50 65.47 -0.41
C PHE A 5 -73.98 65.36 -0.17
N ALA A 6 -73.55 64.35 0.59
CA ALA A 6 -72.14 64.03 0.78
C ALA A 6 -71.62 63.18 -0.38
N TYR A 7 -70.79 63.78 -1.23
CA TYR A 7 -70.06 63.08 -2.30
C TYR A 7 -68.88 62.32 -1.66
N GLN A 8 -69.03 61.02 -1.42
CA GLN A 8 -67.88 60.16 -1.12
C GLN A 8 -67.34 59.58 -2.44
N SER A 9 -66.20 60.11 -2.87
CA SER A 9 -65.40 59.58 -3.96
C SER A 9 -64.99 58.14 -3.66
N GLN A 10 -65.50 57.18 -4.42
CA GLN A 10 -64.95 55.83 -4.40
C GLN A 10 -63.58 55.81 -5.11
N PRO A 11 -62.55 55.22 -4.52
CA PRO A 11 -61.27 55.04 -5.19
C PRO A 11 -61.44 54.11 -6.39
N VAL A 12 -60.79 54.48 -7.50
CA VAL A 12 -60.73 53.70 -8.74
C VAL A 12 -60.41 52.25 -8.40
N GLN A 13 -61.34 51.34 -8.71
CA GLN A 13 -61.09 49.92 -8.63
C GLN A 13 -59.94 49.60 -9.60
N SER A 14 -58.76 49.30 -9.07
CA SER A 14 -57.74 48.61 -9.84
C SER A 14 -58.39 47.33 -10.35
N GLU A 15 -58.49 47.18 -11.67
CA GLU A 15 -58.87 45.92 -12.31
C GLU A 15 -58.10 44.79 -11.62
N GLN A 16 -58.81 43.98 -10.85
CA GLN A 16 -58.26 42.74 -10.32
C GLN A 16 -58.12 41.82 -11.52
N GLN A 17 -56.94 41.85 -12.13
CA GLN A 17 -56.47 40.77 -12.98
C GLN A 17 -56.67 39.48 -12.17
N PRO A 18 -57.43 38.48 -12.66
CA PRO A 18 -57.66 37.27 -11.88
C PRO A 18 -56.31 36.65 -11.49
N PRO A 19 -56.17 36.11 -10.26
CA PRO A 19 -54.91 35.59 -9.80
C PRO A 19 -54.53 34.44 -10.73
N ASN A 20 -53.37 34.56 -11.37
CA ASN A 20 -52.89 33.62 -12.38
C ASN A 20 -52.34 32.35 -11.72
N THR A 21 -53.12 31.73 -10.83
CA THR A 21 -52.75 30.57 -10.02
C THR A 21 -52.48 29.34 -10.88
N GLN A 22 -53.23 29.20 -11.98
CA GLN A 22 -53.04 28.09 -12.92
C GLN A 22 -51.64 28.09 -13.55
N PHE A 23 -51.11 29.27 -13.92
CA PHE A 23 -49.79 29.34 -14.56
C PHE A 23 -48.62 29.20 -13.58
N GLU A 24 -48.78 29.62 -12.33
CA GLU A 24 -47.75 29.43 -11.29
C GLU A 24 -47.70 27.98 -10.80
N ASP A 25 -48.86 27.34 -10.62
CA ASP A 25 -48.97 25.91 -10.31
C ASP A 25 -48.46 25.05 -11.47
N GLU A 26 -48.78 25.39 -12.72
CA GLU A 26 -48.25 24.72 -13.91
C GLU A 26 -46.73 24.88 -14.02
N ARG A 27 -46.16 26.05 -13.70
CA ARG A 27 -44.70 26.28 -13.77
C ARG A 27 -43.94 25.55 -12.66
N ALA A 28 -44.52 25.46 -11.46
CA ALA A 28 -44.00 24.65 -10.35
C ALA A 28 -44.12 23.14 -10.64
N ALA A 29 -45.24 22.71 -11.24
CA ALA A 29 -45.46 21.34 -11.70
C ALA A 29 -44.47 20.96 -12.82
N MET A 30 -44.24 21.84 -13.80
CA MET A 30 -43.28 21.65 -14.90
C MET A 30 -41.84 21.53 -14.40
N GLY A 31 -41.44 22.33 -13.40
CA GLY A 31 -40.13 22.20 -12.75
C GLY A 31 -39.97 20.87 -12.00
N GLY A 32 -41.01 20.44 -11.27
CA GLY A 32 -41.04 19.16 -10.58
C GLY A 32 -41.10 17.96 -11.53
N GLU A 33 -41.81 18.07 -12.65
CA GLU A 33 -41.89 17.04 -13.69
C GLU A 33 -40.57 16.89 -14.45
N SER A 34 -39.89 17.99 -14.78
CA SER A 34 -38.55 17.95 -15.37
C SER A 34 -37.55 17.26 -14.43
N ILE A 35 -37.58 17.57 -13.13
CA ILE A 35 -36.71 16.92 -12.14
C ILE A 35 -37.07 15.44 -11.99
N LYS A 36 -38.36 15.08 -11.95
CA LYS A 36 -38.82 13.68 -11.92
C LYS A 36 -38.43 12.92 -13.18
N GLN A 37 -38.48 13.55 -14.35
CA GLN A 37 -38.04 12.96 -15.62
C GLN A 37 -36.52 12.73 -15.64
N ALA A 38 -35.73 13.71 -15.23
CA ALA A 38 -34.28 13.56 -15.08
C ALA A 38 -33.92 12.45 -14.08
N MET A 39 -34.62 12.39 -12.94
CA MET A 39 -34.44 11.34 -11.94
C MET A 39 -34.81 9.95 -12.48
N ARG A 40 -35.91 9.83 -13.26
CA ARG A 40 -36.28 8.57 -13.92
C ARG A 40 -35.22 8.09 -14.90
N ALA A 41 -34.60 9.00 -15.64
CA ALA A 41 -33.50 8.67 -16.56
C ALA A 41 -32.29 8.10 -15.80
N VAL A 42 -31.86 8.78 -14.72
CA VAL A 42 -30.76 8.31 -13.87
C VAL A 42 -31.08 6.97 -13.19
N VAL A 43 -32.30 6.82 -12.67
CA VAL A 43 -32.74 5.55 -12.07
C VAL A 43 -32.75 4.42 -13.11
N GLY A 44 -33.20 4.70 -14.33
CA GLY A 44 -33.17 3.73 -15.43
C GLY A 44 -31.75 3.26 -15.77
N GLU A 45 -30.79 4.19 -15.82
CA GLU A 45 -29.38 3.87 -16.05
C GLU A 45 -28.79 3.03 -14.91
N LEU A 46 -29.03 3.45 -13.66
CA LEU A 46 -28.56 2.72 -12.48
C LEU A 46 -29.18 1.33 -12.38
N GLN A 47 -30.47 1.18 -12.69
CA GLN A 47 -31.16 -0.10 -12.71
C GLN A 47 -30.62 -1.01 -13.82
N SER A 48 -30.35 -0.46 -15.01
CA SER A 48 -29.72 -1.19 -16.11
C SER A 48 -28.33 -1.69 -15.72
N GLU A 49 -27.51 -0.83 -15.12
CA GLU A 49 -26.17 -1.20 -14.65
C GLU A 49 -26.23 -2.22 -13.50
N ALA A 50 -27.19 -2.09 -12.58
CA ALA A 50 -27.42 -3.07 -11.52
C ALA A 50 -27.80 -4.43 -12.12
N ASN A 51 -28.78 -4.48 -13.02
CA ASN A 51 -29.21 -5.71 -13.68
C ASN A 51 -28.06 -6.35 -14.47
N ARG A 52 -27.26 -5.55 -15.18
CA ARG A 52 -26.06 -6.02 -15.88
C ARG A 52 -25.08 -6.69 -14.92
N ARG A 53 -24.77 -6.04 -13.79
CA ARG A 53 -23.86 -6.60 -12.77
C ARG A 53 -24.42 -7.86 -12.10
N VAL A 54 -25.72 -7.90 -11.84
CA VAL A 54 -26.42 -9.10 -11.31
C VAL A 54 -26.31 -10.24 -12.31
N GLY A 55 -26.57 -10.00 -13.60
CA GLY A 55 -26.46 -11.01 -14.64
C GLY A 55 -25.04 -11.56 -14.78
N LEU A 56 -24.02 -10.69 -14.71
CA LEU A 56 -22.62 -11.10 -14.80
C LEU A 56 -22.18 -11.98 -13.62
N ARG A 57 -22.69 -11.72 -12.40
CA ARG A 57 -22.33 -12.52 -11.22
C ARG A 57 -23.15 -13.80 -11.06
N GLN A 58 -24.32 -13.89 -11.70
CA GLN A 58 -25.26 -15.01 -11.51
C GLN A 58 -24.59 -16.37 -11.72
N ALA A 59 -23.81 -16.55 -12.79
CA ALA A 59 -23.12 -17.80 -13.05
C ALA A 59 -22.09 -18.17 -11.96
N ILE A 60 -21.44 -17.17 -11.37
CA ILE A 60 -20.48 -17.36 -10.27
C ILE A 60 -21.22 -17.67 -8.97
N GLU A 61 -22.33 -16.97 -8.69
CA GLU A 61 -23.16 -17.20 -7.50
C GLU A 61 -23.79 -18.59 -7.51
N THR A 62 -24.27 -19.08 -8.65
CA THR A 62 -24.77 -20.45 -8.80
C THR A 62 -23.69 -21.47 -8.44
N ARG A 63 -22.47 -21.28 -8.96
CA ARG A 63 -21.33 -22.14 -8.60
C ARG A 63 -21.03 -22.10 -7.10
N TRP A 64 -21.08 -20.92 -6.47
CA TRP A 64 -20.85 -20.81 -5.02
C TRP A 64 -21.89 -21.59 -4.20
N ILE A 65 -23.14 -21.60 -4.64
CA ILE A 65 -24.22 -22.36 -4.01
C ILE A 65 -23.94 -23.86 -4.15
N GLU A 66 -23.62 -24.34 -5.35
CA GLU A 66 -23.27 -25.74 -5.62
C GLU A 66 -22.08 -26.20 -4.76
N ASP A 67 -21.00 -25.40 -4.70
CA ASP A 67 -19.81 -25.70 -3.90
C ASP A 67 -20.14 -25.76 -2.39
N LEU A 68 -21.01 -24.87 -1.88
CA LEU A 68 -21.46 -24.88 -0.49
C LEU A 68 -22.35 -26.07 -0.15
N GLU A 69 -23.28 -26.41 -1.04
CA GLU A 69 -24.14 -27.58 -0.88
C GLU A 69 -23.29 -28.86 -0.81
N GLN A 70 -22.32 -29.01 -1.72
CA GLN A 70 -21.38 -30.13 -1.71
C GLN A 70 -20.55 -30.17 -0.41
N TYR A 71 -20.04 -29.02 0.05
CA TYR A 71 -19.30 -28.93 1.32
C TYR A 71 -20.15 -29.38 2.52
N HIS A 72 -21.45 -29.08 2.50
CA HIS A 72 -22.41 -29.44 3.55
C HIS A 72 -23.11 -30.80 3.35
N SER A 73 -22.67 -31.62 2.39
CA SER A 73 -23.30 -32.91 2.04
C SER A 73 -24.74 -32.83 1.56
N LYS A 74 -25.14 -31.69 0.97
CA LYS A 74 -26.48 -31.52 0.41
C LYS A 74 -26.45 -31.85 -1.08
N TYR A 75 -27.51 -32.50 -1.53
CA TYR A 75 -27.78 -32.61 -2.95
C TYR A 75 -28.41 -31.31 -3.45
N ASP A 76 -28.25 -31.03 -4.74
CA ASP A 76 -29.03 -29.98 -5.40
C ASP A 76 -30.54 -30.22 -5.21
N SER A 77 -31.31 -29.14 -5.22
CA SER A 77 -32.76 -29.15 -4.95
C SER A 77 -33.54 -30.09 -5.88
N GLU A 78 -33.14 -30.21 -7.15
CA GLU A 78 -33.82 -31.10 -8.09
C GLU A 78 -33.52 -32.57 -7.78
N THR A 79 -32.25 -32.89 -7.53
CA THR A 79 -31.82 -34.25 -7.19
C THR A 79 -32.44 -34.71 -5.88
N GLU A 80 -32.51 -33.84 -4.86
CA GLU A 80 -33.14 -34.17 -3.59
C GLU A 80 -34.65 -34.47 -3.75
N LYS A 81 -35.37 -33.68 -4.55
CA LYS A 81 -36.80 -33.93 -4.84
C LYS A 81 -37.01 -35.26 -5.55
N ASN A 82 -36.17 -35.60 -6.51
CA ASN A 82 -36.26 -36.86 -7.25
C ASN A 82 -35.98 -38.07 -6.33
N LEU A 83 -34.97 -37.98 -5.46
CA LEU A 83 -34.67 -39.03 -4.49
C LEU A 83 -35.82 -39.24 -3.49
N VAL A 84 -36.50 -38.16 -3.08
CA VAL A 84 -37.67 -38.23 -2.20
C VAL A 84 -38.88 -38.81 -2.94
N ALA A 85 -39.15 -38.37 -4.16
CA ALA A 85 -40.28 -38.84 -4.95
C ALA A 85 -40.16 -40.33 -5.34
N GLU A 86 -38.95 -40.80 -5.59
CA GLU A 86 -38.66 -42.19 -5.92
C GLU A 86 -38.37 -43.08 -4.70
N GLU A 87 -38.50 -42.55 -3.47
CA GLU A 87 -38.17 -43.22 -2.20
C GLU A 87 -36.79 -43.88 -2.17
N ARG A 88 -35.81 -43.26 -2.83
CA ARG A 88 -34.43 -43.76 -2.93
C ARG A 88 -33.58 -43.37 -1.72
N SER A 89 -32.46 -44.08 -1.55
CA SER A 89 -31.48 -43.79 -0.50
C SER A 89 -30.90 -42.37 -0.64
N ARG A 90 -30.85 -41.64 0.47
CA ARG A 90 -30.38 -40.24 0.56
C ARG A 90 -28.98 -40.10 1.16
N LEU A 91 -28.24 -41.19 1.35
CA LEU A 91 -26.92 -41.13 1.98
C LEU A 91 -25.94 -40.34 1.08
N PHE A 92 -25.44 -39.22 1.57
CA PHE A 92 -24.37 -38.43 0.93
C PHE A 92 -23.06 -38.63 1.70
N ILE A 93 -22.02 -39.15 1.03
CA ILE A 93 -20.71 -39.34 1.66
C ILE A 93 -19.91 -38.03 1.56
N ASN A 94 -19.63 -37.39 2.69
CA ASN A 94 -18.88 -36.13 2.70
C ASN A 94 -17.37 -36.35 2.66
N LEU A 95 -16.81 -36.41 1.45
CA LEU A 95 -15.36 -36.40 1.25
C LEU A 95 -14.78 -34.99 1.12
N THR A 96 -15.60 -34.03 0.66
CA THR A 96 -15.16 -32.68 0.32
C THR A 96 -14.79 -31.87 1.56
N ARG A 97 -15.63 -31.89 2.61
CA ARG A 97 -15.38 -31.16 3.86
C ARG A 97 -14.06 -31.51 4.55
N PRO A 98 -13.74 -32.79 4.84
CA PRO A 98 -12.48 -33.12 5.50
C PRO A 98 -11.26 -32.76 4.64
N LYS A 99 -11.33 -32.95 3.31
CA LYS A 99 -10.23 -32.57 2.40
C LYS A 99 -10.03 -31.06 2.33
N THR A 100 -11.12 -30.30 2.21
CA THR A 100 -11.10 -28.83 2.14
C THR A 100 -10.58 -28.23 3.44
N ASN A 101 -11.02 -28.75 4.60
CA ASN A 101 -10.53 -28.29 5.90
C ASN A 101 -9.05 -28.62 6.10
N ALA A 102 -8.60 -29.81 5.69
CA ALA A 102 -7.19 -30.20 5.78
C ALA A 102 -6.31 -29.28 4.91
N MET A 103 -6.70 -29.04 3.65
CA MET A 103 -5.99 -28.11 2.77
C MET A 103 -6.02 -26.68 3.29
N GLY A 104 -7.17 -26.20 3.75
CA GLY A 104 -7.34 -24.87 4.32
C GLY A 104 -6.45 -24.64 5.54
N ALA A 105 -6.33 -25.62 6.43
CA ALA A 105 -5.40 -25.56 7.56
C ALA A 105 -3.94 -25.45 7.08
N ARG A 106 -3.52 -26.28 6.12
CA ARG A 106 -2.17 -26.23 5.55
C ARG A 106 -1.85 -24.89 4.88
N PHE A 107 -2.79 -24.32 4.13
CA PHE A 107 -2.63 -23.02 3.48
C PHE A 107 -2.50 -21.89 4.51
N LYS A 108 -3.31 -21.91 5.58
CA LYS A 108 -3.24 -20.92 6.65
C LYS A 108 -1.88 -20.97 7.36
N ASP A 109 -1.36 -22.17 7.62
CA ASP A 109 -0.05 -22.33 8.28
C ASP A 109 1.11 -21.90 7.36
N LEU A 110 1.04 -22.21 6.07
CA LEU A 110 2.09 -21.88 5.10
C LEU A 110 2.16 -20.38 4.78
N LEU A 111 1.02 -19.74 4.53
CA LEU A 111 0.96 -18.35 4.07
C LEU A 111 0.93 -17.35 5.22
N PHE A 112 0.44 -17.76 6.37
CA PHE A 112 0.27 -16.91 7.55
C PHE A 112 0.80 -17.64 8.79
N PRO A 113 2.12 -17.81 8.92
CA PRO A 113 2.69 -18.35 10.15
C PRO A 113 2.38 -17.44 11.35
N THR A 114 2.35 -18.01 12.56
CA THR A 114 2.04 -17.25 13.79
C THR A 114 3.20 -16.35 14.22
N ASP A 115 4.44 -16.81 14.02
CA ASP A 115 5.63 -16.17 14.60
C ASP A 115 6.41 -15.30 13.62
N GLU A 116 6.18 -15.45 12.30
CA GLU A 116 6.91 -14.75 11.25
C GLU A 116 6.03 -13.82 10.42
N LYS A 117 6.64 -12.75 9.90
CA LYS A 117 6.00 -11.84 8.95
C LYS A 117 5.92 -12.52 7.60
N ASN A 118 4.71 -12.61 7.04
CA ASN A 118 4.46 -13.17 5.71
C ASN A 118 4.84 -12.20 4.56
N TRP A 119 5.36 -11.02 4.89
CA TRP A 119 5.78 -9.98 3.96
C TRP A 119 7.12 -9.41 4.40
N GLY A 120 7.84 -8.79 3.48
CA GLY A 120 9.11 -8.13 3.77
C GLY A 120 9.32 -6.93 2.87
N ILE A 121 9.93 -5.88 3.42
CA ILE A 121 10.34 -4.70 2.69
C ILE A 121 11.86 -4.65 2.63
N LYS A 122 12.41 -4.29 1.47
CA LYS A 122 13.85 -4.10 1.26
C LYS A 122 14.11 -2.67 0.82
N PRO A 123 15.25 -2.06 1.22
CA PRO A 123 15.63 -0.76 0.71
C PRO A 123 15.75 -0.81 -0.81
N THR A 124 15.25 0.21 -1.50
CA THR A 124 15.39 0.30 -2.95
C THR A 124 16.88 0.45 -3.31
N PRO A 125 17.50 -0.52 -4.02
CA PRO A 125 18.89 -0.40 -4.41
C PRO A 125 18.96 0.63 -5.54
N VAL A 126 19.48 1.82 -5.26
CA VAL A 126 19.75 2.84 -6.29
C VAL A 126 21.07 2.47 -6.97
N PRO A 127 21.09 1.97 -8.23
CA PRO A 127 22.29 1.37 -8.83
C PRO A 127 23.48 2.33 -8.88
N ARG A 128 23.22 3.61 -9.12
CA ARG A 128 24.25 4.65 -9.15
C ARG A 128 24.95 4.82 -7.81
N LEU A 129 24.21 4.73 -6.69
CA LEU A 129 24.79 4.91 -5.35
C LEU A 129 25.55 3.66 -4.90
N THR A 130 25.07 2.47 -5.25
CA THR A 130 25.76 1.21 -4.92
C THR A 130 27.05 1.06 -5.72
N GLU A 131 27.03 1.30 -7.04
CA GLU A 131 28.25 1.26 -7.87
C GLU A 131 29.27 2.33 -7.44
N GLN A 132 28.81 3.53 -7.07
CA GLN A 132 29.69 4.59 -6.58
C GLN A 132 30.29 4.22 -5.21
N ALA A 133 29.52 3.63 -4.31
CA ALA A 133 30.02 3.17 -3.03
C ALA A 133 31.04 2.03 -3.19
N GLU A 134 30.81 1.08 -4.11
CA GLU A 134 31.74 -0.02 -4.41
C GLU A 134 33.04 0.48 -5.03
N LYS A 135 32.97 1.38 -6.03
CA LYS A 135 34.16 1.99 -6.65
C LYS A 135 34.94 2.87 -5.67
N ALA A 136 34.24 3.62 -4.81
CA ALA A 136 34.87 4.38 -3.74
C ALA A 136 35.55 3.45 -2.73
N ALA A 137 34.95 2.29 -2.42
CA ALA A 137 35.51 1.31 -1.49
C ALA A 137 36.77 0.64 -2.02
N SER A 138 36.80 0.28 -3.30
CA SER A 138 38.02 -0.26 -3.93
C SER A 138 39.13 0.79 -3.95
N MET A 139 38.80 2.04 -4.31
CA MET A 139 39.77 3.14 -4.36
C MET A 139 40.37 3.46 -2.99
N VAL A 140 39.56 3.48 -1.92
CA VAL A 140 40.06 3.66 -0.54
C VAL A 140 41.04 2.54 -0.18
N ARG A 141 40.71 1.29 -0.49
CA ARG A 141 41.55 0.12 -0.15
C ARG A 141 42.90 0.15 -0.86
N GLU A 142 42.91 0.54 -2.13
CA GLU A 142 44.15 0.70 -2.91
C GLU A 142 45.03 1.83 -2.38
N LEU A 143 44.43 3.00 -2.08
CA LEU A 143 45.14 4.15 -1.51
C LEU A 143 45.73 3.84 -0.13
N GLU A 144 45.01 3.08 0.71
CA GLU A 144 45.53 2.62 1.99
C GLU A 144 46.75 1.70 1.82
N GLN A 145 46.70 0.74 0.90
CA GLN A 145 47.82 -0.18 0.63
C GLN A 145 49.05 0.58 0.13
N GLN A 146 48.87 1.55 -0.75
CA GLN A 146 49.95 2.41 -1.25
C GLN A 146 50.54 3.29 -0.14
N ALA A 147 49.69 3.85 0.72
CA ALA A 147 50.14 4.63 1.88
C ALA A 147 50.95 3.78 2.88
N LEU A 148 50.52 2.55 3.16
CA LEU A 148 51.25 1.60 4.02
C LEU A 148 52.60 1.21 3.41
N GLN A 149 52.67 0.93 2.11
CA GLN A 149 53.93 0.61 1.43
C GLN A 149 54.89 1.79 1.42
N ALA A 150 54.40 3.00 1.14
CA ALA A 150 55.21 4.21 1.19
C ALA A 150 55.74 4.49 2.61
N GLN A 151 54.93 4.21 3.64
CA GLN A 151 55.35 4.35 5.03
C GLN A 151 56.43 3.33 5.43
N GLN A 152 56.32 2.07 4.99
CA GLN A 152 57.32 1.02 5.22
C GLN A 152 58.65 1.31 4.50
N GLN A 153 58.59 1.83 3.28
CA GLN A 153 59.79 2.23 2.53
C GLN A 153 60.49 3.45 3.15
N ALA A 154 59.74 4.32 3.82
CA ALA A 154 60.29 5.47 4.54
C ALA A 154 60.93 5.10 5.89
N SER A 155 60.50 3.99 6.52
CA SER A 155 61.05 3.51 7.81
C SER A 155 62.12 2.42 7.66
N ALA A 156 62.31 1.84 6.48
CA ALA A 156 63.42 0.95 6.18
C ALA A 156 64.74 1.74 6.02
N GLN A 157 65.40 2.06 7.14
CA GLN A 157 66.83 2.40 7.16
C GLN A 157 67.66 1.16 6.80
N PRO A 158 68.71 1.26 5.96
CA PRO A 158 69.60 0.14 5.69
C PRO A 158 70.49 -0.12 6.92
N GLN A 159 70.30 -1.25 7.60
CA GLN A 159 71.35 -1.92 8.35
C GLN A 159 72.05 -2.90 7.41
N GLU A 160 73.32 -2.66 7.10
CA GLU A 160 74.43 -3.63 7.24
C GLU A 160 75.73 -3.14 6.57
N GLY A 161 76.87 -3.25 7.29
CA GLY A 161 78.24 -3.15 6.74
C GLY A 161 79.19 -2.23 7.50
N GLN A 162 80.25 -2.78 8.08
CA GLN A 162 81.20 -2.17 9.03
C GLN A 162 82.23 -1.16 8.45
N GLN A 163 82.56 -0.18 9.31
CA GLN A 163 83.81 0.63 9.43
C GLN A 163 84.08 1.76 8.43
N ASP A 164 83.75 3.00 8.83
CA ASP A 164 84.73 4.08 9.02
C ASP A 164 84.11 5.26 9.84
N PRO A 165 84.69 5.68 10.99
CA PRO A 165 84.09 6.66 11.88
C PRO A 165 84.68 8.07 11.69
N ALA A 166 84.33 8.76 10.60
CA ALA A 166 84.61 10.20 10.49
C ALA A 166 83.76 10.90 9.42
N GLN A 167 82.43 10.92 9.59
CA GLN A 167 81.54 11.97 9.10
C GLN A 167 80.10 11.66 9.55
N ALA A 168 79.81 11.99 10.81
CA ALA A 168 78.44 12.15 11.28
C ALA A 168 77.88 13.46 10.71
N GLN A 169 77.49 13.46 9.44
CA GLN A 169 76.60 14.48 8.89
C GLN A 169 75.18 13.92 8.82
N GLN A 170 74.31 14.64 9.51
CA GLN A 170 72.87 14.46 9.62
C GLN A 170 72.23 14.12 8.27
N GLN A 171 72.04 12.84 7.98
CA GLN A 171 71.15 12.42 6.89
C GLN A 171 69.73 12.48 7.43
N GLN A 172 69.15 13.67 7.29
CA GLN A 172 67.71 13.88 7.43
C GLN A 172 66.98 12.93 6.47
N PRO A 173 65.87 12.31 6.88
CA PRO A 173 65.04 11.54 5.96
C PRO A 173 64.63 12.42 4.78
N ASP A 174 64.74 11.90 3.56
CA ASP A 174 64.39 12.60 2.31
C ASP A 174 63.03 13.35 2.45
N PRO A 175 63.01 14.70 2.47
CA PRO A 175 61.78 15.45 2.70
C PRO A 175 60.75 15.22 1.59
N ALA A 176 61.19 14.89 0.38
CA ALA A 176 60.31 14.57 -0.75
C ALA A 176 59.51 13.26 -0.55
N LYS A 177 60.12 12.22 0.05
CA LYS A 177 59.45 10.94 0.32
C LYS A 177 58.47 11.06 1.49
N GLN A 178 58.80 11.88 2.50
CA GLN A 178 57.87 12.23 3.57
C GLN A 178 56.67 13.06 3.07
N GLN A 179 56.89 14.01 2.16
CA GLN A 179 55.80 14.78 1.55
C GLN A 179 54.87 13.91 0.69
N GLN A 180 55.41 12.95 -0.07
CA GLN A 180 54.60 11.98 -0.81
C GLN A 180 53.78 11.07 0.11
N ALA A 181 54.38 10.56 1.20
CA ALA A 181 53.66 9.77 2.18
C ALA A 181 52.52 10.56 2.83
N GLN A 182 52.75 11.82 3.23
CA GLN A 182 51.72 12.70 3.78
C GLN A 182 50.61 13.02 2.77
N ALA A 183 50.96 13.27 1.50
CA ALA A 183 49.97 13.53 0.45
C ALA A 183 49.08 12.32 0.16
N LEU A 184 49.66 11.12 0.07
CA LEU A 184 48.92 9.85 -0.05
C LEU A 184 48.00 9.62 1.15
N GLN A 185 48.45 9.96 2.36
CA GLN A 185 47.67 9.82 3.58
C GLN A 185 46.46 10.79 3.61
N GLN A 186 46.65 12.04 3.17
CA GLN A 186 45.56 13.02 3.02
C GLN A 186 44.55 12.60 1.95
N GLN A 187 45.01 12.06 0.82
CA GLN A 187 44.13 11.51 -0.22
C GLN A 187 43.34 10.31 0.28
N ALA A 188 43.98 9.40 1.03
CA ALA A 188 43.30 8.27 1.65
C ALA A 188 42.25 8.73 2.67
N GLN A 189 42.54 9.78 3.47
CA GLN A 189 41.57 10.36 4.40
C GLN A 189 40.38 11.02 3.68
N ALA A 190 40.62 11.80 2.63
CA ALA A 190 39.55 12.42 1.84
C ALA A 190 38.66 11.36 1.15
N ALA A 191 39.27 10.30 0.61
CA ALA A 191 38.53 9.19 0.00
C ALA A 191 37.69 8.41 1.04
N LYS A 192 38.21 8.21 2.25
CA LYS A 192 37.46 7.62 3.38
C LYS A 192 36.26 8.47 3.78
N GLU A 193 36.42 9.79 3.86
CA GLU A 193 35.33 10.71 4.16
C GLU A 193 34.24 10.68 3.07
N ALA A 194 34.63 10.62 1.79
CA ALA A 194 33.70 10.49 0.67
C ALA A 194 32.91 9.18 0.72
N LEU A 195 33.58 8.06 0.99
CA LEU A 195 32.94 6.76 1.21
C LEU A 195 32.02 6.76 2.44
N GLY A 196 32.44 7.39 3.54
CA GLY A 196 31.63 7.55 4.74
C GLY A 196 30.31 8.27 4.46
N LYS A 197 30.34 9.32 3.64
CA LYS A 197 29.13 10.05 3.21
C LYS A 197 28.20 9.18 2.35
N LEU A 198 28.73 8.40 1.41
CA LEU A 198 27.93 7.50 0.58
C LEU A 198 27.28 6.39 1.41
N ASN A 199 28.04 5.78 2.32
CA ASN A 199 27.52 4.76 3.23
C ASN A 199 26.44 5.35 4.17
N ALA A 200 26.61 6.57 4.66
CA ALA A 200 25.60 7.22 5.50
C ALA A 200 24.24 7.37 4.79
N VAL A 201 24.24 7.66 3.48
CA VAL A 201 23.00 7.75 2.69
C VAL A 201 22.34 6.36 2.54
N LEU A 202 23.15 5.33 2.30
CA LEU A 202 22.64 3.95 2.20
C LEU A 202 22.10 3.44 3.55
N GLU A 203 22.78 3.74 4.65
CA GLU A 203 22.32 3.42 6.01
C GLU A 203 21.04 4.15 6.38
N GLU A 204 20.89 5.41 5.99
CA GLU A 204 19.64 6.15 6.18
C GLU A 204 18.49 5.52 5.39
N GLY A 205 18.76 5.05 4.16
CA GLY A 205 17.79 4.28 3.37
C GLY A 205 17.37 2.98 4.07
N ARG A 206 18.33 2.25 4.65
CA ARG A 206 18.06 1.05 5.46
C ARG A 206 17.22 1.37 6.69
N ARG A 207 17.58 2.41 7.42
CA ARG A 207 16.86 2.87 8.61
C ARG A 207 15.41 3.21 8.28
N ARG A 208 15.17 3.99 7.22
CA ARG A 208 13.80 4.34 6.78
C ARG A 208 13.00 3.11 6.36
N CYS A 209 13.64 2.14 5.71
CA CYS A 209 13.01 0.88 5.34
C CYS A 209 12.55 0.09 6.57
N VAL A 210 13.37 0.02 7.62
CA VAL A 210 13.02 -0.65 8.89
C VAL A 210 11.85 0.07 9.56
N LEU A 211 11.92 1.40 9.70
CA LEU A 211 10.84 2.19 10.31
C LEU A 211 9.52 2.10 9.54
N MET A 212 9.58 2.05 8.21
CA MET A 212 8.40 1.81 7.38
C MET A 212 7.84 0.41 7.64
N GLY A 213 8.72 -0.58 7.76
CA GLY A 213 8.32 -1.94 8.13
C GLY A 213 7.60 -2.00 9.47
N GLU A 214 8.11 -1.33 10.51
CA GLU A 214 7.44 -1.23 11.81
C GLU A 214 6.07 -0.55 11.71
N THR A 215 5.96 0.51 10.91
CA THR A 215 4.69 1.23 10.70
C THR A 215 3.64 0.36 10.01
N ILE A 216 4.04 -0.41 8.99
CA ILE A 216 3.15 -1.33 8.29
C ILE A 216 2.70 -2.44 9.24
N ASP A 217 3.61 -2.97 10.06
CA ASP A 217 3.33 -4.03 11.03
C ASP A 217 2.31 -3.59 12.08
N ASP A 218 2.46 -2.38 12.60
CA ASP A 218 1.52 -1.77 13.53
C ASP A 218 0.11 -1.67 12.91
N GLN A 219 0.01 -1.16 11.68
CA GLN A 219 -1.27 -1.03 10.97
C GLN A 219 -1.94 -2.39 10.67
N LEU A 220 -1.15 -3.39 10.27
CA LEU A 220 -1.66 -4.73 9.99
C LEU A 220 -2.09 -5.46 11.26
N THR A 221 -1.39 -5.21 12.37
CA THR A 221 -1.75 -5.74 13.69
C THR A 221 -3.02 -5.08 14.20
N GLU A 222 -3.12 -3.75 14.11
CA GLU A 222 -4.32 -2.98 14.49
C GLU A 222 -5.57 -3.47 13.75
N CYS A 223 -5.45 -3.77 12.45
CA CYS A 223 -6.59 -4.24 11.66
C CYS A 223 -6.83 -5.76 11.73
N GLY A 224 -6.06 -6.51 12.54
CA GLY A 224 -6.23 -7.96 12.67
C GLY A 224 -5.99 -8.72 11.36
N TYR A 225 -5.05 -8.27 10.53
CA TYR A 225 -4.81 -8.77 9.17
C TYR A 225 -4.67 -10.29 9.08
N GLN A 226 -3.95 -10.91 10.02
CA GLN A 226 -3.76 -12.36 10.04
C GLN A 226 -5.07 -13.12 10.24
N SER A 227 -5.95 -12.65 11.13
CA SER A 227 -7.25 -13.30 11.38
C SER A 227 -8.16 -13.16 10.16
N ILE A 228 -8.29 -11.94 9.62
CA ILE A 228 -9.16 -11.66 8.46
C ILE A 228 -8.68 -12.45 7.23
N SER A 229 -7.37 -12.55 7.02
CA SER A 229 -6.81 -13.32 5.90
C SER A 229 -7.02 -14.82 6.07
N ARG A 230 -6.90 -15.35 7.29
CA ARG A 230 -7.23 -16.76 7.59
C ARG A 230 -8.71 -17.07 7.34
N ASP A 231 -9.61 -16.16 7.69
CA ASP A 231 -11.04 -16.30 7.42
C ASP A 231 -11.34 -16.21 5.93
N GLN A 232 -10.65 -15.31 5.21
CA GLN A 232 -10.80 -15.22 3.76
C GLN A 232 -10.31 -16.49 3.06
N ILE A 233 -9.19 -17.09 3.48
CA ILE A 233 -8.73 -18.37 2.93
C ILE A 233 -9.78 -19.45 3.16
N ASP A 234 -10.43 -19.45 4.33
CA ASP A 234 -11.48 -20.42 4.65
C ASP A 234 -12.65 -20.35 3.67
N TRP A 235 -13.13 -19.13 3.38
CA TRP A 235 -14.16 -18.90 2.37
C TRP A 235 -13.67 -19.21 0.96
N ALA A 236 -12.46 -18.78 0.60
CA ALA A 236 -11.88 -19.03 -0.71
C ALA A 236 -11.74 -20.53 -1.01
N MET A 237 -11.44 -21.36 -0.01
CA MET A 237 -11.37 -22.82 -0.18
C MET A 237 -12.75 -23.47 -0.31
N LYS A 238 -13.80 -22.87 0.25
CA LYS A 238 -15.17 -23.39 0.19
C LYS A 238 -15.91 -23.02 -1.09
N ILE A 239 -15.80 -21.77 -1.53
CA ILE A 239 -16.57 -21.23 -2.68
C ILE A 239 -15.67 -20.79 -3.85
N GLY A 240 -14.35 -21.00 -3.74
CA GLY A 240 -13.39 -20.64 -4.79
C GLY A 240 -12.99 -19.16 -4.82
N THR A 241 -13.67 -18.30 -4.06
CA THR A 241 -13.39 -16.85 -4.03
C THR A 241 -13.39 -16.31 -2.62
N GLY A 242 -12.52 -15.34 -2.36
CA GLY A 242 -12.53 -14.61 -1.10
C GLY A 242 -12.07 -13.17 -1.34
N VAL A 243 -12.80 -12.22 -0.79
CA VAL A 243 -12.53 -10.79 -0.97
C VAL A 243 -12.17 -10.17 0.38
N VAL A 244 -11.01 -9.53 0.45
CA VAL A 244 -10.61 -8.70 1.60
C VAL A 244 -10.38 -7.28 1.13
N LYS A 245 -10.75 -6.32 1.97
CA LYS A 245 -10.37 -4.93 1.82
C LYS A 245 -9.26 -4.63 2.82
N GLY A 246 -8.12 -4.15 2.33
CA GLY A 246 -7.01 -3.73 3.18
C GLY A 246 -7.37 -2.53 4.07
N PRO A 247 -6.56 -2.27 5.11
CA PRO A 247 -6.72 -1.09 5.94
C PRO A 247 -6.60 0.16 5.06
N ILE A 248 -7.60 1.03 5.14
CA ILE A 248 -7.50 2.38 4.58
C ILE A 248 -7.14 3.26 5.76
N THR A 249 -5.95 3.84 5.73
CA THR A 249 -5.60 5.00 6.56
C THR A 249 -6.46 6.17 6.10
N GLY A 250 -7.73 6.18 6.53
CA GLY A 250 -8.59 7.35 6.38
C GLY A 250 -7.94 8.52 7.09
N ASP A 251 -8.06 9.72 6.53
CA ASP A 251 -7.61 10.98 7.13
C ASP A 251 -8.00 10.99 8.61
N ARG A 252 -7.05 10.69 9.50
CA ARG A 252 -7.20 11.04 10.92
C ARG A 252 -7.27 12.55 10.89
N MET A 253 -8.49 13.09 10.92
CA MET A 253 -8.75 14.52 11.01
C MET A 253 -7.89 15.04 12.14
N ARG A 254 -6.76 15.67 11.78
CA ARG A 254 -5.77 16.17 12.71
C ARG A 254 -6.53 17.22 13.51
N ARG A 255 -6.97 16.87 14.72
CA ARG A 255 -7.51 17.84 15.67
C ARG A 255 -6.33 18.72 16.07
N GLY A 256 -6.06 19.74 15.25
CA GLY A 256 -5.27 20.87 15.67
C GLY A 256 -5.95 21.47 16.88
N TRP A 257 -5.18 21.73 17.92
CA TRP A 257 -5.66 22.47 19.08
C TRP A 257 -6.08 23.86 18.59
N LYS A 258 -7.29 24.28 18.97
CA LYS A 258 -7.74 25.66 18.90
C LYS A 258 -7.30 26.38 20.16
#